data_AF-A0A7Z9KUC9-F1
#
_entry.id   AF-A0A7Z9KUC9-F1
#
_cell.length_a   1.000
_cell.length_b   1.000
_cell.length_c   1.000
_cell.angle_alpha   90.00
_cell.angle_beta   90.00
_cell.angle_gamma   90.00
#
_symmetry.space_group_name_H-M   'P 1'
#
loop_
_entity.id
_entity.type
_entity.pdbx_description
1 polymer ?
#
loop_
_entity_poly.entity_id
_entity_poly.type
_entity_poly.pdbx_seq_one_letter_code
_entity_poly.pdbx_strand_id
1 'polypeptide(L)'
;MLHNLELDDVTFSQIQATGSSISIEDMNEQELQDLVLVNLARLCTVAEWDGLLESGGAPAGQNPPTTMFAATDAQFYPHQSQPWGGSGTTTIRIGENDVGGTVGYPIYFPFISPISGDISTLGLRTIGTESTSVYMAVYSNTTANGPGTIIGGAATISLASSTTPTAAPSSTVTLVEGVQYWMGYCMTTFVTGQQMYVQNTGPGIGANASISASPDFSIYDSAQTANTLPTTAATSGWAAVSRKLVTEIVWA
;
A
#
# COMPACT_ATOMS: atom_id res chain seq x y z
N MET A 1 -63.49 -53.39 0.27
CA MET A 1 -64.23 -53.20 -0.99
C MET A 1 -63.79 -51.87 -1.57
N LEU A 2 -63.20 -51.85 -2.77
CA LEU A 2 -63.00 -50.61 -3.49
C LEU A 2 -64.38 -50.15 -3.99
N HIS A 3 -64.78 -48.94 -3.60
CA HIS A 3 -65.94 -48.26 -4.18
C HIS A 3 -65.50 -47.70 -5.53
N ASN A 4 -65.99 -48.27 -6.63
CA ASN A 4 -65.88 -47.65 -7.94
C ASN A 4 -66.95 -46.55 -7.98
N LEU A 5 -66.55 -45.29 -7.77
CA LEU A 5 -67.43 -44.16 -8.00
C LEU A 5 -67.62 -44.00 -9.51
N GLU A 6 -68.84 -44.24 -9.99
CA GLU A 6 -69.26 -43.86 -11.34
C GLU A 6 -69.55 -42.35 -11.36
N LEU A 7 -69.42 -41.70 -12.53
CA LEU A 7 -69.55 -40.24 -12.68
C LEU A 7 -70.92 -39.71 -12.22
N ASP A 8 -71.97 -40.54 -12.27
CA ASP A 8 -73.33 -40.20 -11.86
C ASP A 8 -73.55 -40.20 -10.33
N ASP A 9 -72.63 -40.79 -9.55
CA ASP A 9 -72.70 -40.88 -8.08
C ASP A 9 -71.81 -39.86 -7.36
N VAL A 10 -71.13 -38.98 -8.11
CA VAL A 10 -70.33 -37.88 -7.56
C VAL A 10 -71.26 -36.78 -7.06
N THR A 11 -71.41 -36.66 -5.74
CA THR A 11 -72.25 -35.61 -5.15
C THR A 11 -71.55 -34.26 -5.16
N PHE A 12 -72.31 -33.17 -5.24
CA PHE A 12 -71.79 -31.80 -5.18
C PHE A 12 -70.93 -31.53 -3.93
N SER A 13 -71.23 -32.21 -2.81
CA SER A 13 -70.43 -32.14 -1.59
C SER A 13 -69.05 -32.76 -1.72
N GLN A 14 -68.89 -33.85 -2.49
CA GLN A 14 -67.59 -34.47 -2.76
C GLN A 14 -66.74 -33.62 -3.71
N ILE A 15 -67.39 -32.93 -4.67
CA ILE A 15 -66.72 -31.96 -5.56
C ILE A 15 -66.26 -30.74 -4.75
N GLN A 16 -67.09 -30.21 -3.84
CA GLN A 16 -66.70 -29.10 -2.97
C GLN A 16 -65.58 -29.47 -1.99
N ALA A 17 -65.59 -30.69 -1.44
CA ALA A 17 -64.53 -31.14 -0.53
C ALA A 17 -63.17 -31.19 -1.22
N THR A 18 -63.12 -31.71 -2.46
CA THR A 18 -61.90 -31.76 -3.28
C THR A 18 -61.51 -30.38 -3.84
N GLY A 19 -62.50 -29.57 -4.21
CA GLY A 19 -62.31 -28.19 -4.69
C GLY A 19 -61.82 -27.23 -3.60
N SER A 20 -62.18 -27.49 -2.34
CA SER A 20 -61.70 -26.69 -1.20
C SER A 20 -60.26 -27.05 -0.85
N SER A 21 -59.86 -28.33 -0.89
CA SER A 21 -58.47 -28.73 -0.63
C SER A 21 -57.52 -28.22 -1.71
N ILE A 22 -57.88 -28.30 -3.00
CA ILE A 22 -57.03 -27.78 -4.09
C ILE A 22 -56.84 -26.25 -4.00
N SER A 23 -57.89 -25.50 -3.65
CA SER A 23 -57.79 -24.04 -3.48
C SER A 23 -56.94 -23.63 -2.27
N ILE A 24 -56.91 -24.47 -1.22
CA ILE A 24 -56.13 -24.23 -0.01
C ILE A 24 -54.67 -24.64 -0.24
N GLU A 25 -54.41 -25.71 -0.99
CA GLU A 25 -53.06 -26.15 -1.36
C GLU A 25 -52.34 -25.10 -2.21
N ASP A 26 -52.98 -24.58 -3.26
CA ASP A 26 -52.40 -23.54 -4.12
C ASP A 26 -52.12 -22.24 -3.34
N MET A 27 -53.01 -21.87 -2.41
CA MET A 27 -52.84 -20.70 -1.56
C MET A 27 -51.71 -20.88 -0.53
N ASN A 28 -51.62 -22.06 0.10
CA ASN A 28 -50.54 -22.39 1.02
C ASN A 28 -49.18 -22.52 0.32
N GLU A 29 -49.15 -22.99 -0.92
CA GLU A 29 -47.94 -23.04 -1.73
C GLU A 29 -47.42 -21.64 -2.03
N GLN A 30 -48.30 -20.71 -2.44
CA GLN A 30 -47.93 -19.32 -2.67
C GLN A 30 -47.42 -18.65 -1.37
N GLU A 31 -48.08 -18.88 -0.24
CA GLU A 31 -47.62 -18.37 1.06
C GLU A 31 -46.24 -18.92 1.47
N LEU A 32 -45.97 -20.20 1.20
CA LEU A 32 -44.65 -20.81 1.43
C LEU A 32 -43.58 -20.23 0.51
N GLN A 33 -43.90 -20.02 -0.77
CA GLN A 33 -42.98 -19.39 -1.73
C GLN A 33 -42.64 -17.95 -1.30
N ASP A 34 -43.64 -17.17 -0.88
CA ASP A 34 -43.45 -15.80 -0.39
C ASP A 34 -42.60 -15.76 0.89
N LEU A 35 -42.82 -16.70 1.82
CA LEU A 35 -42.00 -16.87 3.04
C LEU A 35 -40.54 -17.20 2.72
N VAL A 36 -40.30 -18.10 1.77
CA VAL A 36 -38.94 -18.45 1.32
C VAL A 36 -38.29 -17.25 0.65
N LEU A 37 -39.01 -16.52 -0.21
CA LEU A 37 -38.49 -15.35 -0.91
C LEU A 37 -38.10 -14.22 0.06
N VAL A 38 -38.94 -13.95 1.06
CA VAL A 38 -38.65 -12.94 2.10
C VAL A 38 -37.46 -13.37 2.97
N ASN A 39 -37.37 -14.64 3.37
CA ASN A 39 -36.22 -15.12 4.15
C ASN A 39 -34.93 -15.13 3.34
N LEU A 40 -34.98 -15.52 2.06
CA LEU A 40 -33.86 -15.43 1.13
C LEU A 40 -33.41 -13.97 0.97
N ALA A 41 -34.35 -13.04 0.76
CA ALA A 41 -34.05 -11.62 0.66
C ALA A 41 -33.41 -11.06 1.95
N ARG A 42 -33.85 -11.51 3.14
CA ARG A 42 -33.24 -11.12 4.43
C ARG A 42 -31.82 -11.67 4.59
N LEU A 43 -31.58 -12.90 4.12
CA LEU A 43 -30.24 -13.51 4.13
C LEU A 43 -29.29 -12.79 3.15
N CYS A 44 -29.77 -12.46 1.95
CA CYS A 44 -28.98 -11.73 0.94
C CYS A 44 -28.73 -10.25 1.30
N THR A 45 -29.54 -9.62 2.16
CA THR A 45 -29.37 -8.19 2.49
C THR A 45 -28.65 -7.95 3.81
N VAL A 46 -28.77 -8.83 4.80
CA VAL A 46 -28.16 -8.60 6.12
C VAL A 46 -26.79 -9.26 6.25
N ALA A 47 -26.58 -10.46 5.69
CA ALA A 47 -25.30 -11.15 5.81
C ALA A 47 -24.29 -10.77 4.71
N GLU A 48 -24.75 -10.49 3.48
CA GLU A 48 -23.84 -10.10 2.39
C GLU A 48 -23.41 -8.63 2.49
N TRP A 49 -24.17 -7.75 3.13
CA TRP A 49 -23.77 -6.34 3.25
C TRP A 49 -22.79 -6.07 4.38
N ASP A 50 -22.93 -6.69 5.55
CA ASP A 50 -21.88 -6.61 6.59
C ASP A 50 -20.60 -7.28 6.10
N GLY A 51 -20.73 -8.42 5.40
CA GLY A 51 -19.60 -9.06 4.72
C GLY A 51 -18.96 -8.16 3.68
N LEU A 52 -19.72 -7.51 2.78
CA LEU A 52 -19.20 -6.69 1.68
C LEU A 52 -18.67 -5.32 2.12
N LEU A 53 -19.25 -4.71 3.16
CA LEU A 53 -18.83 -3.41 3.69
C LEU A 53 -17.74 -3.52 4.75
N GLU A 54 -17.67 -4.62 5.52
CA GLU A 54 -16.53 -4.90 6.41
C GLU A 54 -15.40 -5.62 5.69
N SER A 55 -15.69 -6.43 4.67
CA SER A 55 -14.69 -6.90 3.69
C SER A 55 -14.49 -5.87 2.59
N GLY A 56 -14.26 -4.61 2.96
CA GLY A 56 -13.68 -3.59 2.10
C GLY A 56 -12.26 -4.00 1.66
N GLY A 57 -12.18 -5.07 0.86
CA GLY A 57 -11.09 -5.33 -0.03
C GLY A 57 -11.01 -4.12 -0.93
N ALA A 58 -9.91 -3.38 -0.81
CA ALA A 58 -9.63 -2.30 -1.70
C ALA A 58 -9.85 -2.77 -3.15
N PRO A 59 -10.34 -1.88 -4.03
CA PRO A 59 -10.42 -2.15 -5.45
C PRO A 59 -9.15 -2.87 -5.91
N ALA A 60 -9.32 -3.92 -6.72
CA ALA A 60 -8.24 -4.79 -7.16
C ALA A 60 -6.97 -3.97 -7.50
N GLY A 61 -5.96 -4.09 -6.63
CA GLY A 61 -4.75 -3.29 -6.66
C GLY A 61 -4.59 -2.42 -5.40
N GLN A 62 -3.72 -2.88 -4.50
CA GLN A 62 -3.19 -2.14 -3.36
C GLN A 62 -4.07 -2.13 -2.10
N ASN A 63 -4.22 -3.27 -1.44
CA ASN A 63 -4.44 -3.30 0.01
C ASN A 63 -3.12 -3.71 0.68
N PRO A 64 -2.46 -2.86 1.49
CA PRO A 64 -1.46 -3.36 2.43
C PRO A 64 -2.18 -4.31 3.42
N PRO A 65 -1.60 -5.49 3.74
CA PRO A 65 -2.17 -6.38 4.75
C PRO A 65 -2.46 -5.64 6.05
N THR A 66 -3.62 -5.92 6.67
CA THR A 66 -4.10 -5.28 7.90
C THR A 66 -3.30 -5.64 9.16
N THR A 67 -2.27 -6.49 9.02
CA THR A 67 -1.08 -6.58 9.88
C THR A 67 0.06 -7.09 8.98
N MET A 68 0.99 -6.22 8.59
CA MET A 68 2.07 -6.62 7.67
C MET A 68 3.23 -7.32 8.39
N PHE A 69 3.43 -7.01 9.67
CA PHE A 69 4.56 -7.44 10.49
C PHE A 69 4.10 -7.66 11.94
N ALA A 70 4.77 -8.57 12.66
CA ALA A 70 4.51 -8.74 14.08
C ALA A 70 5.05 -7.55 14.87
N ALA A 71 4.48 -7.26 16.05
CA ALA A 71 5.01 -6.22 16.94
C ALA A 71 6.47 -6.46 17.39
N THR A 72 6.99 -7.68 17.18
CA THR A 72 8.39 -8.06 17.45
C THR A 72 9.33 -7.82 16.26
N ASP A 73 8.79 -7.54 15.06
CA ASP A 73 9.61 -7.31 13.87
C ASP A 73 10.17 -5.90 13.91
N ALA A 74 11.39 -5.78 14.42
CA ALA A 74 12.03 -4.48 14.60
C ALA A 74 12.55 -3.88 13.30
N GLN A 75 12.63 -4.62 12.18
CA GLN A 75 13.32 -4.20 10.97
C GLN A 75 12.41 -4.27 9.73
N PHE A 76 12.43 -3.21 8.92
CA PHE A 76 11.67 -3.11 7.68
C PHE A 76 12.55 -2.58 6.56
N TYR A 77 12.25 -3.01 5.33
CA TYR A 77 12.94 -2.59 4.12
C TYR A 77 11.96 -1.84 3.20
N PRO A 78 11.80 -0.50 3.35
CA PRO A 78 10.84 0.31 2.58
C PRO A 78 10.99 0.17 1.06
N HIS A 79 12.22 -0.10 0.62
CA HIS A 79 12.51 -0.26 -0.79
C HIS A 79 11.82 -1.53 -1.35
N GLN A 80 11.73 -2.64 -0.60
CA GLN A 80 11.13 -3.91 -1.07
C GLN A 80 9.64 -4.03 -0.79
N SER A 81 9.08 -3.15 0.03
CA SER A 81 7.67 -3.25 0.43
C SER A 81 6.73 -2.93 -0.72
N GLN A 82 5.75 -3.80 -0.93
CA GLN A 82 4.60 -3.50 -1.79
C GLN A 82 3.81 -2.29 -1.25
N PRO A 83 3.12 -1.53 -2.12
CA PRO A 83 2.99 -1.76 -3.55
C PRO A 83 4.21 -1.36 -4.36
N TRP A 84 5.06 -0.42 -3.92
CA TRP A 84 6.14 0.14 -4.75
C TRP A 84 7.46 -0.64 -4.76
N GLY A 85 7.48 -1.84 -4.19
CA GLY A 85 8.67 -2.68 -4.05
C GLY A 85 8.96 -3.56 -5.26
N GLY A 86 10.20 -4.06 -5.31
CA GLY A 86 10.70 -5.02 -6.31
C GLY A 86 11.87 -5.87 -5.77
N SER A 87 12.43 -6.74 -6.59
CA SER A 87 13.48 -7.69 -6.14
C SER A 87 14.85 -7.47 -6.79
N GLY A 88 14.90 -6.78 -7.94
CA GLY A 88 16.13 -6.47 -8.66
C GLY A 88 16.90 -5.31 -8.01
N THR A 89 18.19 -5.57 -7.75
CA THR A 89 19.15 -4.59 -7.25
C THR A 89 20.30 -4.43 -8.22
N THR A 90 20.77 -3.20 -8.39
CA THR A 90 22.00 -2.86 -9.09
C THR A 90 22.85 -1.92 -8.22
N THR A 91 24.00 -1.53 -8.72
CA THR A 91 24.99 -0.73 -8.03
C THR A 91 25.15 0.58 -8.79
N ILE A 92 24.96 1.71 -8.12
CA ILE A 92 25.12 3.02 -8.74
C ILE A 92 25.80 3.98 -7.76
N ARG A 93 26.29 5.10 -8.27
CA ARG A 93 26.78 6.20 -7.47
C ARG A 93 25.62 7.11 -7.04
N ILE A 94 25.56 7.52 -5.76
CA ILE A 94 24.59 8.55 -5.39
C ILE A 94 25.05 9.89 -5.96
N GLY A 95 24.15 10.58 -6.65
CA GLY A 95 24.40 11.87 -7.27
C GLY A 95 24.59 11.78 -8.78
N GLU A 96 24.79 10.59 -9.32
CA GLU A 96 24.48 10.30 -10.71
C GLU A 96 22.96 10.11 -10.79
N ASN A 97 22.21 11.22 -10.72
CA ASN A 97 20.80 11.17 -11.09
C ASN A 97 20.75 10.75 -12.56
N ASP A 98 19.89 9.77 -12.90
CA ASP A 98 19.58 9.43 -14.30
C ASP A 98 19.09 10.67 -15.10
N VAL A 99 18.80 11.78 -14.40
CA VAL A 99 18.53 13.13 -14.91
C VAL A 99 19.85 13.91 -15.20
N GLY A 100 20.71 13.37 -16.06
CA GLY A 100 21.70 14.18 -16.80
C GLY A 100 22.83 14.84 -16.00
N GLY A 101 23.41 14.17 -15.00
CA GLY A 101 24.65 14.62 -14.34
C GLY A 101 24.49 15.75 -13.31
N THR A 102 23.25 16.02 -12.88
CA THR A 102 22.98 16.97 -11.80
C THR A 102 23.06 16.25 -10.46
N VAL A 103 23.89 16.75 -9.53
CA VAL A 103 24.34 15.98 -8.37
C VAL A 103 23.74 16.48 -7.06
N GLY A 104 23.22 15.55 -6.25
CA GLY A 104 23.00 15.78 -4.81
C GLY A 104 21.66 16.38 -4.41
N TYR A 105 20.68 16.52 -5.30
CA TYR A 105 19.35 16.96 -4.92
C TYR A 105 18.57 15.85 -4.19
N PRO A 106 17.52 16.21 -3.42
CA PRO A 106 16.65 15.25 -2.77
C PRO A 106 15.98 14.28 -3.73
N ILE A 107 15.95 13.01 -3.33
CA ILE A 107 15.18 11.95 -3.98
C ILE A 107 14.21 11.36 -2.97
N TYR A 108 12.97 11.13 -3.40
CA TYR A 108 11.90 10.62 -2.55
C TYR A 108 11.25 9.38 -3.14
N PHE A 109 10.93 8.39 -2.31
CA PHE A 109 10.06 7.28 -2.73
C PHE A 109 9.06 6.93 -1.62
N PRO A 110 7.86 6.46 -1.99
CA PRO A 110 6.81 6.16 -1.01
C PRO A 110 7.01 4.79 -0.35
N PHE A 111 6.48 4.66 0.85
CA PHE A 111 6.29 3.39 1.56
C PHE A 111 5.06 3.47 2.47
N ILE A 112 4.52 2.33 2.87
CA ILE A 112 3.46 2.24 3.89
C ILE A 112 4.10 1.72 5.17
N SER A 113 3.81 2.36 6.30
CA SER A 113 4.34 1.91 7.58
C SER A 113 3.77 0.53 7.94
N PRO A 114 4.61 -0.47 8.19
CA PRO A 114 4.16 -1.82 8.50
C PRO A 114 3.59 -1.97 9.92
N ILE A 115 4.02 -1.12 10.84
CA ILE A 115 3.63 -1.11 12.25
C ILE A 115 3.58 0.33 12.77
N SER A 116 2.85 0.55 13.85
CA SER A 116 2.84 1.83 14.58
C SER A 116 3.97 1.85 15.60
N GLY A 117 4.66 2.98 15.73
CA GLY A 117 5.72 3.14 16.73
C GLY A 117 6.79 4.14 16.33
N ASP A 118 7.79 4.27 17.21
CA ASP A 118 8.90 5.18 17.02
C ASP A 118 10.04 4.49 16.26
N ILE A 119 10.64 5.20 15.31
CA ILE A 119 11.85 4.75 14.62
C ILE A 119 13.06 4.98 15.51
N SER A 120 13.86 3.93 15.72
CA SER A 120 15.16 3.99 16.39
C SER A 120 16.28 4.37 15.43
N THR A 121 16.34 3.74 14.24
CA THR A 121 17.38 4.03 13.25
C THR A 121 16.89 3.97 11.81
N LEU A 122 17.51 4.80 10.97
CA LEU A 122 17.44 4.73 9.51
C LEU A 122 18.76 4.17 8.98
N GLY A 123 18.68 3.33 7.95
CA GLY A 123 19.82 2.63 7.38
C GLY A 123 19.79 2.55 5.87
N LEU A 124 20.95 2.23 5.31
CA LEU A 124 21.12 1.98 3.88
C LEU A 124 22.22 0.96 3.63
N ARG A 125 22.34 0.46 2.40
CA ARG A 125 23.41 -0.46 2.01
C ARG A 125 24.39 0.17 1.00
N THR A 126 25.68 0.06 1.28
CA THR A 126 26.79 0.47 0.40
C THR A 126 27.64 -0.71 -0.03
N ILE A 127 28.48 -0.51 -1.05
CA ILE A 127 29.45 -1.52 -1.52
C ILE A 127 30.82 -1.32 -0.88
N GLY A 128 31.09 -0.10 -0.40
CA GLY A 128 32.31 0.27 0.27
C GLY A 128 32.10 1.46 1.19
N THR A 129 33.20 1.83 1.85
CA THR A 129 33.26 2.97 2.76
C THR A 129 33.83 4.19 2.08
N GLU A 130 33.29 5.37 2.37
CA GLU A 130 33.68 6.64 1.77
C GLU A 130 33.63 7.79 2.79
N SER A 131 34.43 8.83 2.56
CA SER A 131 34.53 10.00 3.45
C SER A 131 33.38 11.00 3.26
N THR A 132 32.15 10.51 3.08
CA THR A 132 30.94 11.32 2.92
C THR A 132 29.79 10.75 3.75
N SER A 133 28.65 11.43 3.75
CA SER A 133 27.44 10.99 4.42
C SER A 133 26.22 11.12 3.51
N VAL A 134 25.15 10.43 3.87
CA VAL A 134 23.82 10.59 3.29
C VAL A 134 22.92 11.21 4.34
N TYR A 135 22.23 12.29 3.98
CA TYR A 135 21.06 12.72 4.73
C TYR A 135 19.90 11.80 4.36
N MET A 136 19.21 11.27 5.36
CA MET A 136 18.02 10.43 5.17
C MET A 136 16.94 10.85 6.15
N ALA A 137 15.69 10.90 5.70
CA ALA A 137 14.58 11.27 6.56
C ALA A 137 13.24 10.68 6.09
N VAL A 138 12.29 10.67 7.01
CA VAL A 138 10.89 10.34 6.70
C VAL A 138 10.09 11.62 6.52
N TYR A 139 9.29 11.67 5.47
CA TYR A 139 8.39 12.75 5.13
C TYR A 139 6.94 12.29 5.24
N SER A 140 6.06 13.19 5.69
CA SER A 140 4.62 12.98 5.67
C SER A 140 4.11 12.83 4.24
N ASN A 141 2.99 12.15 4.05
CA ASN A 141 2.25 12.21 2.78
C ASN A 141 1.41 13.50 2.72
N THR A 142 1.37 14.12 1.55
CA THR A 142 0.48 15.27 1.27
C THR A 142 -0.89 14.80 0.79
N THR A 143 -1.87 15.69 0.75
CA THR A 143 -3.19 15.41 0.17
C THR A 143 -3.13 15.11 -1.33
N ALA A 144 -2.07 15.55 -2.02
CA ALA A 144 -1.80 15.23 -3.42
C ALA A 144 -1.01 13.91 -3.59
N ASN A 145 -0.85 13.12 -2.53
CA ASN A 145 -0.10 11.86 -2.51
C ASN A 145 1.38 11.99 -2.91
N GLY A 146 2.02 13.10 -2.55
CA GLY A 146 3.47 13.31 -2.68
C GLY A 146 4.17 13.59 -1.34
N PRO A 147 5.51 13.70 -1.32
CA PRO A 147 6.27 13.99 -0.10
C PRO A 147 5.89 15.38 0.46
N GLY A 148 5.73 15.46 1.78
CA GLY A 148 5.31 16.65 2.50
C GLY A 148 6.41 17.24 3.38
N THR A 149 6.19 17.25 4.69
CA THR A 149 7.14 17.79 5.67
C THR A 149 7.89 16.67 6.36
N ILE A 150 9.17 16.91 6.64
CA ILE A 150 10.04 15.99 7.38
C ILE A 150 9.47 15.72 8.78
N ILE A 151 9.53 14.48 9.22
CA ILE A 151 9.13 14.02 10.55
C ILE A 151 10.42 13.63 11.28
N GLY A 152 10.60 14.08 12.52
CA GLY A 152 11.77 13.76 13.36
C GLY A 152 13.14 14.22 12.82
N GLY A 153 13.16 15.11 11.83
CA GLY A 153 14.39 15.62 11.23
C GLY A 153 15.21 14.57 10.46
N ALA A 154 16.33 15.00 9.89
CA ALA A 154 17.18 14.11 9.09
C ALA A 154 18.17 13.34 9.98
N ALA A 155 18.40 12.08 9.64
CA ALA A 155 19.54 11.30 10.09
C ALA A 155 20.76 11.59 9.17
N THR A 156 21.95 11.74 9.76
CA THR A 156 23.20 11.87 9.00
C THR A 156 23.93 10.53 9.04
N ILE A 157 23.77 9.74 7.98
CA ILE A 157 24.34 8.39 7.88
C ILE A 157 25.75 8.49 7.32
N SER A 158 26.76 8.25 8.17
CA SER A 158 28.16 8.24 7.75
C SER A 158 28.49 7.01 6.92
N LEU A 159 29.11 7.21 5.75
CA LEU A 159 29.53 6.10 4.90
C LEU A 159 30.95 5.63 5.21
N ALA A 160 31.60 6.14 6.27
CA ALA A 160 33.04 6.00 6.47
C ALA A 160 33.48 4.64 7.04
N SER A 161 32.59 3.85 7.62
CA SER A 161 32.99 2.72 8.48
C SER A 161 32.21 1.41 8.29
N SER A 162 31.10 1.42 7.54
CA SER A 162 30.23 0.25 7.39
C SER A 162 29.65 0.16 5.99
N THR A 163 29.37 -1.07 5.54
CA THR A 163 28.59 -1.37 4.33
C THR A 163 27.08 -1.37 4.57
N THR A 164 26.67 -1.30 5.83
CA THR A 164 25.28 -1.15 6.29
C THR A 164 25.19 -0.02 7.34
N PRO A 165 25.57 1.21 6.98
CA PRO A 165 25.61 2.31 7.94
C PRO A 165 24.19 2.71 8.34
N THR A 166 24.03 3.05 9.61
CA THR A 166 22.78 3.50 10.21
C THR A 166 23.00 4.76 11.03
N ALA A 167 21.93 5.54 11.24
CA ALA A 167 21.93 6.65 12.17
C ALA A 167 20.51 6.87 12.72
N ALA A 168 20.42 7.41 13.94
CA ALA A 168 19.15 7.83 14.50
C ALA A 168 18.66 9.12 13.81
N PRO A 169 17.33 9.30 13.65
CA PRO A 169 16.76 10.60 13.33
C PRO A 169 17.16 11.67 14.36
N SER A 170 17.13 12.94 13.95
CA SER A 170 17.51 14.07 14.83
C SER A 170 16.54 14.28 16.00
N SER A 171 15.30 13.82 15.87
CA SER A 171 14.25 13.79 16.89
C SER A 171 13.27 12.65 16.61
N THR A 172 12.34 12.39 17.54
CA THR A 172 11.42 11.25 17.44
C THR A 172 10.62 11.26 16.13
N VAL A 173 10.64 10.12 15.43
CA VAL A 173 9.78 9.83 14.28
C VAL A 173 8.77 8.78 14.69
N THR A 174 7.52 9.19 14.94
CA THR A 174 6.42 8.28 15.23
C THR A 174 5.63 8.01 13.94
N LEU A 175 5.54 6.74 13.56
CA LEU A 175 4.74 6.29 12.41
C LEU A 175 3.49 5.57 12.88
N VAL A 176 2.47 5.59 12.02
CA VAL A 176 1.21 4.86 12.22
C VAL A 176 1.10 3.78 11.15
N GLU A 177 0.78 2.56 11.58
CA GLU A 177 0.55 1.41 10.70
C GLU A 177 -0.46 1.72 9.60
N GLY A 178 -0.18 1.25 8.39
CA GLY A 178 -1.06 1.43 7.22
C GLY A 178 -1.02 2.84 6.62
N VAL A 179 -0.35 3.80 7.25
CA VAL A 179 -0.19 5.16 6.72
C VAL A 179 0.97 5.23 5.74
N GLN A 180 0.73 5.89 4.59
CA GLN A 180 1.77 6.16 3.61
C GLN A 180 2.69 7.30 4.08
N TYR A 181 3.98 7.10 3.91
CA TYR A 181 5.04 8.07 4.13
C TYR A 181 6.01 8.07 2.94
N TRP A 182 6.96 8.99 2.96
CA TRP A 182 7.98 9.12 1.92
C TRP A 182 9.37 9.05 2.55
N MET A 183 10.24 8.21 2.01
CA MET A 183 11.65 8.19 2.36
C MET A 183 12.37 9.22 1.48
N GLY A 184 13.01 10.21 2.09
CA GLY A 184 13.80 11.23 1.40
C GLY A 184 15.29 11.06 1.68
N TYR A 185 16.13 11.22 0.67
CA TYR A 185 17.58 11.19 0.83
C TYR A 185 18.35 12.09 -0.13
N CYS A 186 19.52 12.55 0.30
CA CYS A 186 20.52 13.19 -0.57
C CYS A 186 21.94 13.05 0.02
N MET A 187 22.98 13.21 -0.79
CA MET A 187 24.37 13.19 -0.30
C MET A 187 24.70 14.51 0.41
N THR A 188 25.45 14.47 1.51
CA THR A 188 25.97 15.70 2.14
C THR A 188 27.04 16.36 1.27
N THR A 189 27.79 15.57 0.53
CA THR A 189 28.81 16.05 -0.42
C THR A 189 29.00 14.99 -1.50
N PHE A 190 29.17 15.43 -2.74
CA PHE A 190 29.45 14.52 -3.84
C PHE A 190 30.85 13.93 -3.77
N VAL A 191 30.95 12.63 -4.03
CA VAL A 191 32.22 11.89 -4.18
C VAL A 191 32.11 10.95 -5.37
N THR A 192 33.10 11.01 -6.27
CA THR A 192 33.06 10.35 -7.59
C THR A 192 33.16 8.82 -7.53
N GLY A 193 33.62 8.26 -6.41
CA GLY A 193 33.90 6.84 -6.21
C GLY A 193 32.78 6.03 -5.54
N GLN A 194 31.87 6.67 -4.81
CA GLN A 194 30.98 5.93 -3.91
C GLN A 194 29.93 5.14 -4.67
N GLN A 195 29.85 3.82 -4.44
CA GLN A 195 28.79 2.98 -4.98
C GLN A 195 27.86 2.46 -3.87
N MET A 196 26.57 2.47 -4.17
CA MET A 196 25.49 2.09 -3.28
C MET A 196 24.52 1.15 -3.96
N TYR A 197 23.87 0.32 -3.16
CA TYR A 197 22.83 -0.54 -3.68
C TYR A 197 21.58 0.29 -3.96
N VAL A 198 21.10 0.18 -5.19
CA VAL A 198 19.83 0.74 -5.62
C VAL A 198 18.95 -0.36 -6.17
N GLN A 199 17.66 -0.20 -5.97
CA GLN A 199 16.65 -1.01 -6.58
C GLN A 199 16.21 -0.39 -7.89
N ASN A 200 16.12 -1.22 -8.93
CA ASN A 200 15.81 -0.81 -10.31
C ASN A 200 14.68 -1.64 -10.92
N THR A 201 13.85 -2.26 -10.06
CA THR A 201 12.66 -3.01 -10.47
C THR A 201 11.55 -2.74 -9.46
N GLY A 202 10.31 -2.94 -9.90
CA GLY A 202 9.10 -2.71 -9.12
C GLY A 202 8.01 -2.12 -10.01
N PRO A 203 6.83 -1.80 -9.46
CA PRO A 203 5.86 -0.98 -10.16
C PRO A 203 6.23 0.50 -10.04
N GLY A 204 5.93 1.25 -11.09
CA GLY A 204 6.21 2.68 -11.12
C GLY A 204 5.25 3.49 -10.21
N ILE A 205 5.73 4.61 -9.66
CA ILE A 205 4.95 5.56 -8.87
C ILE A 205 4.15 6.54 -9.75
N GLY A 206 4.34 6.51 -11.07
CA GLY A 206 3.54 7.30 -12.03
C GLY A 206 3.79 8.80 -12.00
N ALA A 207 4.95 9.26 -11.53
CA ALA A 207 5.28 10.68 -11.36
C ALA A 207 5.72 11.39 -12.68
N ASN A 208 5.16 10.99 -13.82
CA ASN A 208 5.53 11.50 -15.13
C ASN A 208 4.40 12.31 -15.79
N ALA A 209 4.77 13.42 -16.44
CA ALA A 209 3.84 14.24 -17.22
C ALA A 209 3.42 13.58 -18.56
N SER A 210 4.08 12.49 -18.95
CA SER A 210 3.83 11.71 -20.15
C SER A 210 3.89 10.21 -19.87
N ILE A 211 3.32 9.38 -20.74
CA ILE A 211 3.45 7.92 -20.64
C ILE A 211 4.91 7.56 -20.90
N SER A 212 5.59 7.05 -19.87
CA SER A 212 6.96 6.54 -19.95
C SER A 212 6.93 5.01 -20.07
N ALA A 213 7.77 4.47 -20.96
CA ALA A 213 8.00 3.03 -21.06
C ALA A 213 8.94 2.51 -19.95
N SER A 214 9.65 3.41 -19.26
CA SER A 214 10.50 3.06 -18.13
C SER A 214 9.74 3.29 -16.82
N PRO A 215 9.71 2.30 -15.91
CA PRO A 215 9.02 2.46 -14.64
C PRO A 215 9.79 3.42 -13.73
N ASP A 216 9.08 4.40 -13.14
CA ASP A 216 9.68 5.36 -12.22
C ASP A 216 9.47 4.91 -10.78
N PHE A 217 10.53 4.79 -9.98
CA PHE A 217 10.43 4.30 -8.61
C PHE A 217 10.57 5.40 -7.56
N SER A 218 11.08 6.56 -7.95
CA SER A 218 11.29 7.70 -7.06
C SER A 218 11.11 9.02 -7.80
N ILE A 219 11.02 10.09 -7.02
CA ILE A 219 10.92 11.47 -7.48
C ILE A 219 12.22 12.17 -7.14
N TYR A 220 12.83 12.79 -8.14
CA TYR A 220 13.94 13.72 -8.00
C TYR A 220 13.40 15.15 -7.94
N ASP A 221 13.82 15.92 -6.93
CA ASP A 221 13.33 17.28 -6.70
C ASP A 221 14.42 18.32 -7.03
N SER A 222 14.38 18.82 -8.27
CA SER A 222 15.32 19.83 -8.77
C SER A 222 15.04 21.25 -8.29
N ALA A 223 13.87 21.50 -7.69
CA ALA A 223 13.53 22.82 -7.16
C ALA A 223 14.22 23.12 -5.83
N GLN A 224 14.81 22.10 -5.20
CA GLN A 224 15.48 22.21 -3.90
C GLN A 224 16.97 22.51 -4.02
N THR A 225 17.61 22.80 -2.89
CA THR A 225 19.06 23.00 -2.87
C THR A 225 19.78 21.66 -2.86
N ALA A 226 20.79 21.51 -3.73
CA ALA A 226 21.66 20.34 -3.71
C ALA A 226 22.33 20.14 -2.34
N ASN A 227 22.61 18.90 -2.01
CA ASN A 227 23.28 18.46 -0.80
C ASN A 227 22.58 18.82 0.52
N THR A 228 21.29 19.13 0.45
CA THR A 228 20.46 19.48 1.61
C THR A 228 19.14 18.73 1.51
N LEU A 229 18.64 18.19 2.63
CA LEU A 229 17.25 17.74 2.71
C LEU A 229 16.39 18.90 3.23
N PRO A 230 15.36 19.33 2.49
CA PRO A 230 14.52 20.44 2.91
C PRO A 230 13.56 20.00 4.02
N THR A 231 13.18 20.93 4.91
CA THR A 231 12.14 20.67 5.93
C THR A 231 10.80 20.30 5.28
N THR A 232 10.48 20.91 4.14
CA THR A 232 9.29 20.60 3.35
C THR A 232 9.70 20.38 1.90
N ALA A 233 9.28 19.27 1.30
CA ALA A 233 9.55 18.96 -0.10
C ALA A 233 8.91 20.01 -1.02
N ALA A 234 9.48 20.21 -2.22
CA ALA A 234 8.89 21.16 -3.15
C ALA A 234 7.54 20.62 -3.67
N THR A 235 6.70 21.48 -4.21
CA THR A 235 5.43 21.08 -4.87
C THR A 235 5.54 21.05 -6.40
N SER A 236 6.75 21.28 -6.94
CA SER A 236 7.05 21.34 -8.37
C SER A 236 8.54 21.05 -8.62
N GLY A 237 8.96 20.97 -9.88
CA GLY A 237 10.35 20.63 -10.23
C GLY A 237 10.69 19.15 -10.05
N TRP A 238 9.65 18.32 -9.91
CA TRP A 238 9.73 16.88 -9.79
C TRP A 238 9.98 16.24 -11.15
N ALA A 239 11.00 15.40 -11.21
CA ALA A 239 11.25 14.49 -12.31
C ALA A 239 11.25 13.06 -11.80
N ALA A 240 10.77 12.14 -12.60
CA ALA A 240 10.71 10.75 -12.21
C ALA A 240 12.06 10.05 -12.43
N VAL A 241 12.42 9.12 -11.53
CA VAL A 241 13.69 8.39 -11.57
C VAL A 241 13.42 6.89 -11.44
N SER A 242 14.06 6.09 -12.29
CA SER A 242 13.87 4.63 -12.38
C SER A 242 14.68 3.84 -11.35
N ARG A 243 15.04 4.47 -10.23
CA ARG A 243 15.88 3.89 -9.18
C ARG A 243 15.55 4.46 -7.81
N LYS A 244 15.76 3.70 -6.75
CA LYS A 244 15.70 4.17 -5.35
C LYS A 244 16.72 3.43 -4.48
N LEU A 245 17.20 4.06 -3.41
CA LEU A 245 18.18 3.42 -2.52
C LEU A 245 17.62 2.18 -1.81
N VAL A 246 18.49 1.20 -1.61
CA VAL A 246 18.27 0.11 -0.66
C VAL A 246 18.39 0.67 0.75
N THR A 247 17.26 0.74 1.42
CA THR A 247 17.08 1.39 2.73
C THR A 247 16.46 0.45 3.75
N GLU A 248 16.64 0.81 5.01
CA GLU A 248 16.19 0.09 6.19
C GLU A 248 15.61 1.07 7.21
N ILE A 249 14.56 0.64 7.90
CA ILE A 249 14.00 1.30 9.09
C ILE A 249 14.03 0.28 10.22
N VAL A 250 14.45 0.72 11.40
CA VAL A 250 14.37 -0.07 12.63
C VAL A 250 13.50 0.67 13.65
N TRP A 251 12.54 -0.02 14.27
CA TRP A 251 11.70 0.53 15.34
C TRP A 251 12.39 0.43 16.71
N ALA A 252 11.96 1.25 17.65
CA ALA A 252 12.41 1.24 19.04
C ALA A 252 11.71 0.15 19.88
#